data_AF-A0A3R6T3X6-F1
#
_entry.id   AF-A0A3R6T3X6-F1
#
_cell.length_a   1.000
_cell.length_b   1.000
_cell.length_c   1.000
_cell.angle_alpha   90.00
_cell.angle_beta   90.00
_cell.angle_gamma   90.00
#
_symmetry.space_group_name_H-M   'P 1'
#
loop_
_entity.id
_entity.type
_entity.pdbx_description
1 polymer ?
#
loop_
_entity_poly.entity_id
_entity_poly.type
_entity_poly.pdbx_seq_one_letter_code
_entity_poly.pdbx_strand_id
1 'polypeptide(L)'
;MEVVLSGNEQYDELVTMYFDGGVERKRLTTIRKQAAATTTETARTDTETTGGEIPGNNSEEMPDDVSITAGYKAVYDLYNDDNRTEFDVTYGASERSSRCVLNENTGMIDYIVYNGKSPNGKCCIYVRYKVDASADETVSYDEGHMVDIYAYVLETKKVVSSGKKQWEDTGSDEFIDVTEK
;
A
#
# COMPACT_ATOMS: atom_id res chain seq x y z
N MET A 1 -13.05 33.83 -30.80
CA MET A 1 -13.55 32.66 -30.07
C MET A 1 -12.33 31.88 -29.63
N GLU A 2 -12.11 31.79 -28.34
CA GLU A 2 -11.02 30.99 -27.75
C GLU A 2 -11.66 29.72 -27.19
N VAL A 3 -11.17 28.56 -27.64
CA VAL A 3 -11.63 27.26 -27.15
C VAL A 3 -10.52 26.72 -26.27
N VAL A 4 -10.71 26.79 -24.96
CA VAL A 4 -9.83 26.18 -23.97
C VAL A 4 -10.33 24.75 -23.74
N LEU A 5 -9.51 23.76 -24.10
CA LEU A 5 -9.77 22.35 -23.78
C LEU A 5 -9.03 22.02 -22.47
N SER A 6 -9.74 22.02 -21.35
CA SER A 6 -9.24 21.48 -20.08
C SER A 6 -9.44 19.95 -20.07
N GLY A 7 -8.36 19.19 -20.25
CA GLY A 7 -8.37 17.73 -20.09
C GLY A 7 -7.87 17.35 -18.70
N ASN A 8 -8.67 16.63 -17.93
CA ASN A 8 -8.16 15.82 -16.82
C ASN A 8 -7.44 14.59 -17.40
N GLU A 9 -6.45 14.08 -16.67
CA GLU A 9 -5.62 12.92 -17.03
C GLU A 9 -6.43 11.79 -17.67
N GLN A 10 -6.03 11.37 -18.88
CA GLN A 10 -6.60 10.20 -19.54
C GLN A 10 -5.93 8.95 -18.95
N TYR A 11 -6.71 8.10 -18.30
CA TYR A 11 -6.26 6.80 -17.83
C TYR A 11 -6.69 5.73 -18.83
N ASP A 12 -5.78 4.83 -19.20
CA ASP A 12 -6.14 3.65 -19.99
C ASP A 12 -7.03 2.73 -19.12
N GLU A 13 -8.07 2.14 -19.70
CA GLU A 13 -8.95 1.18 -19.04
C GLU A 13 -9.07 -0.12 -19.87
N LEU A 14 -8.95 -1.26 -19.22
CA LEU A 14 -9.32 -2.56 -19.74
C LEU A 14 -10.77 -2.82 -19.38
N VAL A 15 -11.63 -2.93 -20.39
CA VAL A 15 -13.02 -3.31 -20.22
C VAL A 15 -13.22 -4.73 -20.74
N THR A 16 -13.51 -5.67 -19.85
CA THR A 16 -13.85 -7.05 -20.19
C THR A 16 -15.36 -7.21 -20.19
N MET A 17 -15.92 -7.55 -21.35
CA MET A 17 -17.33 -7.88 -21.50
C MET A 17 -17.51 -9.38 -21.60
N TYR A 18 -18.38 -9.92 -20.75
CA TYR A 18 -18.73 -11.33 -20.71
C TYR A 18 -20.02 -11.57 -21.52
N PHE A 19 -20.17 -12.78 -22.07
CA PHE A 19 -21.31 -13.14 -22.94
C PHE A 19 -22.66 -13.16 -22.21
N ASP A 20 -22.64 -13.17 -20.88
CA ASP A 20 -23.81 -13.04 -20.00
C ASP A 20 -24.20 -11.57 -19.72
N GLY A 21 -23.49 -10.61 -20.31
CA GLY A 21 -23.71 -9.18 -20.13
C GLY A 21 -22.97 -8.57 -18.95
N GLY A 22 -22.13 -9.34 -18.24
CA GLY A 22 -21.23 -8.81 -17.23
C GLY A 22 -20.21 -7.85 -17.83
N VAL A 23 -19.96 -6.72 -17.16
CA VAL A 23 -18.93 -5.76 -17.56
C VAL A 23 -17.99 -5.54 -16.39
N GLU A 24 -16.72 -5.83 -16.61
CA GLU A 24 -15.64 -5.57 -15.67
C GLU A 24 -14.75 -4.45 -16.23
N ARG A 25 -14.38 -3.48 -15.38
CA ARG A 25 -13.50 -2.37 -15.75
C ARG A 25 -12.28 -2.36 -14.84
N LYS A 26 -11.10 -2.32 -15.44
CA LYS A 26 -9.82 -2.29 -14.72
C LYS A 26 -8.96 -1.16 -15.28
N ARG A 27 -8.42 -0.31 -14.42
CA ARG A 27 -7.48 0.75 -14.85
C ARG A 27 -6.15 0.09 -15.26
N LEU A 28 -5.65 0.45 -16.44
CA LEU A 28 -4.36 0.04 -16.98
C LEU A 28 -3.34 1.15 -16.68
N THR A 29 -2.25 0.81 -16.00
CA THR A 29 -1.07 1.68 -15.88
C THR A 29 -0.04 1.24 -16.91
N THR A 30 0.34 2.13 -17.84
CA THR A 30 1.30 1.86 -18.92
C THR A 30 2.69 1.52 -18.35
N ILE A 31 3.07 0.24 -18.36
CA ILE A 31 4.47 -0.16 -18.19
C ILE A 31 5.09 -0.27 -19.58
N ARG A 32 5.88 0.73 -19.98
CA ARG A 32 6.71 0.65 -21.18
C ARG A 32 8.02 -0.06 -20.83
N LYS A 33 8.05 -1.39 -20.96
CA LYS A 33 9.29 -2.16 -21.19
C LYS A 33 9.00 -3.52 -21.83
N GLN A 34 9.84 -3.85 -22.79
CA GLN A 34 9.79 -4.99 -23.72
C GLN A 34 9.72 -6.37 -23.07
N ALA A 35 9.20 -7.29 -23.86
CA ALA A 35 8.85 -8.68 -23.60
C ALA A 35 9.99 -9.60 -23.09
N ALA A 36 9.62 -10.60 -22.28
CA ALA A 36 9.87 -12.02 -22.56
C ALA A 36 9.10 -12.98 -21.63
N ALA A 37 8.30 -13.84 -22.25
CA ALA A 37 8.01 -15.25 -21.95
C ALA A 37 7.32 -15.69 -20.62
N THR A 38 6.03 -15.99 -20.76
CA THR A 38 5.36 -17.29 -20.52
C THR A 38 5.79 -18.15 -19.32
N THR A 39 4.84 -18.43 -18.43
CA THR A 39 4.53 -19.80 -18.01
C THR A 39 3.02 -19.94 -17.78
N THR A 40 2.46 -20.88 -18.52
CA THR A 40 1.09 -21.40 -18.48
C THR A 40 0.81 -22.18 -17.21
N GLU A 41 -0.39 -22.04 -16.62
CA GLU A 41 -1.02 -23.15 -15.91
C GLU A 41 -2.51 -23.22 -16.24
N THR A 42 -2.89 -24.35 -16.83
CA THR A 42 -4.23 -24.73 -17.27
C THR A 42 -4.73 -25.84 -16.34
N ALA A 43 -5.88 -25.65 -15.68
CA ALA A 43 -6.85 -26.72 -15.37
C ALA A 43 -8.11 -26.08 -14.77
N ARG A 44 -9.18 -25.95 -15.55
CA ARG A 44 -10.34 -26.87 -15.61
C ARG A 44 -11.21 -26.86 -14.34
N THR A 45 -12.28 -26.09 -14.46
CA THR A 45 -13.56 -26.19 -13.76
C THR A 45 -14.24 -27.54 -14.06
N ASP A 46 -14.78 -28.17 -13.02
CA ASP A 46 -16.00 -28.97 -13.09
C ASP A 46 -16.87 -28.58 -11.89
N THR A 47 -18.09 -28.15 -12.19
CA THR A 47 -19.14 -27.71 -11.27
C THR A 47 -20.19 -28.82 -11.23
N GLU A 48 -20.69 -29.21 -10.05
CA GLU A 48 -22.14 -29.44 -9.88
C GLU A 48 -22.58 -29.46 -8.40
N THR A 49 -23.38 -28.44 -8.08
CA THR A 49 -24.68 -28.47 -7.36
C THR A 49 -24.82 -29.32 -6.10
N THR A 50 -25.10 -28.65 -4.97
CA THR A 50 -26.36 -28.80 -4.21
C THR A 50 -26.41 -27.74 -3.10
N GLY A 51 -27.58 -27.12 -2.93
CA GLY A 51 -27.80 -26.03 -1.99
C GLY A 51 -27.49 -26.35 -0.53
N GLY A 52 -26.92 -25.35 0.13
CA GLY A 52 -26.84 -25.21 1.57
C GLY A 52 -26.60 -23.74 1.86
N GLU A 53 -27.47 -23.13 2.67
CA GLU A 53 -27.25 -21.79 3.22
C GLU A 53 -25.87 -21.75 3.88
N ILE A 54 -24.97 -20.89 3.38
CA ILE A 54 -23.68 -20.62 4.03
C ILE A 54 -23.86 -19.35 4.88
N PRO A 55 -23.88 -19.45 6.22
CA PRO A 55 -23.65 -18.30 7.07
C PRO A 55 -22.15 -17.97 7.01
N GLY A 56 -21.79 -16.71 6.81
CA GLY A 56 -20.39 -16.27 6.88
C GLY A 56 -19.96 -15.42 5.70
N ASN A 57 -20.56 -14.24 5.61
CA ASN A 57 -19.92 -13.04 5.11
C ASN A 57 -18.62 -12.76 5.88
N ASN A 58 -17.51 -13.39 5.47
CA ASN A 58 -16.17 -12.89 5.76
C ASN A 58 -15.53 -12.42 4.45
N SER A 59 -16.16 -11.42 3.83
CA SER A 59 -15.35 -10.41 3.16
C SER A 59 -14.61 -9.72 4.29
N GLU A 60 -13.34 -10.03 4.52
CA GLU A 60 -12.48 -9.15 5.33
C GLU A 60 -12.48 -7.80 4.63
N GLU A 61 -13.38 -6.93 5.09
CA GLU A 61 -13.70 -5.63 4.51
C GLU A 61 -12.38 -4.90 4.30
N MET A 62 -11.89 -4.88 3.05
CA MET A 62 -10.58 -4.33 2.73
C MET A 62 -10.51 -2.90 3.23
N PRO A 63 -9.37 -2.44 3.78
CA PRO A 63 -9.26 -1.05 4.15
C PRO A 63 -9.35 -0.24 2.85
N ASP A 64 -10.40 0.56 2.66
CA ASP A 64 -10.50 1.38 1.45
C ASP A 64 -9.27 2.30 1.35
N ASP A 65 -8.85 2.70 0.15
CA ASP A 65 -7.68 3.57 -0.09
C ASP A 65 -7.64 4.78 0.87
N VAL A 66 -8.81 5.31 1.23
CA VAL A 66 -9.00 6.40 2.19
C VAL A 66 -8.37 6.10 3.57
N SER A 67 -8.54 4.88 4.08
CA SER A 67 -8.01 4.46 5.37
C SER A 67 -6.49 4.24 5.34
N ILE A 68 -5.96 3.77 4.20
CA ILE A 68 -4.52 3.63 3.97
C ILE A 68 -3.85 5.01 3.94
N THR A 69 -4.41 5.98 3.20
CA THR A 69 -3.89 7.35 3.16
C THR A 69 -4.00 8.03 4.53
N ALA A 70 -5.09 7.81 5.28
CA ALA A 70 -5.26 8.36 6.62
C ALA A 70 -4.18 7.85 7.59
N GLY A 71 -3.84 6.56 7.52
CA GLY A 71 -2.76 6.01 8.32
C GLY A 71 -1.38 6.55 7.92
N TYR A 72 -1.10 6.70 6.61
CA TYR A 72 0.11 7.40 6.15
C TYR A 72 0.20 8.81 6.74
N LYS A 73 -0.90 9.57 6.67
CA LYS A 73 -0.93 10.94 7.19
C LYS A 73 -0.69 10.99 8.69
N ALA A 74 -1.29 10.08 9.43
CA ALA A 74 -1.13 10.00 10.88
C ALA A 74 0.32 9.68 11.28
N VAL A 75 0.99 8.75 10.57
CA VAL A 75 2.41 8.44 10.82
C VAL A 75 3.31 9.59 10.38
N TYR A 76 3.03 10.22 9.24
CA TYR A 76 3.72 11.42 8.75
C TYR A 76 3.64 12.56 9.78
N ASP A 77 2.49 12.77 10.42
CA ASP A 77 2.30 13.83 11.41
C ASP A 77 3.09 13.61 12.72
N LEU A 78 3.52 12.37 13.00
CA LEU A 78 4.47 12.09 14.07
C LEU A 78 5.91 12.50 13.71
N TYR A 79 6.22 12.62 12.42
CA TYR A 79 7.54 13.00 11.95
C TYR A 79 7.73 14.52 12.06
N ASN A 80 8.49 14.91 13.10
CA ASN A 80 8.78 16.30 13.41
C ASN A 80 10.22 16.67 13.01
N ASP A 81 10.41 16.93 11.73
CA ASP A 81 11.66 17.41 11.14
C ASP A 81 11.38 18.65 10.29
N ASP A 82 12.21 19.68 10.44
CA ASP A 82 12.07 20.95 9.71
C ASP A 82 12.28 20.78 8.19
N ASN A 83 12.99 19.73 7.77
CA ASN A 83 13.26 19.43 6.37
C ASN A 83 12.31 18.39 5.78
N ARG A 84 11.15 18.15 6.42
CA ARG A 84 10.18 17.19 5.90
C ARG A 84 9.66 17.62 4.53
N THR A 85 9.54 16.66 3.62
CA THR A 85 8.89 16.85 2.32
C THR A 85 7.40 17.06 2.50
N GLU A 86 6.71 17.64 1.51
CA GLU A 86 5.25 17.72 1.52
C GLU A 86 4.65 16.31 1.63
N PHE A 87 3.52 16.18 2.32
CA PHE A 87 2.81 14.91 2.41
C PHE A 87 2.27 14.53 1.02
N ASP A 88 2.88 13.52 0.43
CA ASP A 88 2.41 12.87 -0.79
C ASP A 88 2.56 11.35 -0.65
N VAL A 89 1.61 10.60 -1.21
CA VAL A 89 1.66 9.14 -1.24
C VAL A 89 1.73 8.70 -2.70
N THR A 90 2.89 8.16 -3.06
CA THR A 90 3.09 7.54 -4.36
C THR A 90 2.60 6.10 -4.31
N TYR A 91 1.73 5.71 -5.24
CA TYR A 91 1.21 4.35 -5.35
C TYR A 91 1.93 3.59 -6.47
N GLY A 92 2.49 2.41 -6.13
CA GLY A 92 3.10 1.50 -7.11
C GLY A 92 2.08 0.55 -7.75
N ALA A 93 2.59 -0.56 -8.31
CA ALA A 93 1.75 -1.59 -8.95
C ALA A 93 0.80 -2.33 -7.98
N SER A 94 1.00 -2.17 -6.67
CA SER A 94 0.12 -2.66 -5.60
C SER A 94 0.06 -1.66 -4.46
N GLU A 95 -0.96 -1.74 -3.61
CA GLU A 95 -1.07 -0.95 -2.37
C GLU A 95 0.14 -1.15 -1.43
N ARG A 96 0.70 -2.36 -1.34
CA ARG A 96 1.92 -2.65 -0.56
C ARG A 96 3.17 -2.06 -1.18
N SER A 97 3.08 -1.61 -2.43
CA SER A 97 4.11 -0.85 -3.11
C SER A 97 3.88 0.66 -3.02
N SER A 98 2.91 1.11 -2.22
CA SER A 98 2.76 2.54 -1.92
C SER A 98 3.86 3.02 -0.97
N ARG A 99 4.18 4.31 -1.06
CA ARG A 99 5.21 4.94 -0.25
C ARG A 99 4.88 6.40 -0.01
N CYS A 100 5.24 6.89 1.18
CA CYS A 100 5.25 8.31 1.51
C CYS A 100 6.69 8.71 1.86
N VAL A 101 7.28 9.64 1.11
CA VAL A 101 8.59 10.19 1.44
C VAL A 101 8.41 11.20 2.56
N LEU A 102 9.19 11.05 3.63
CA LEU A 102 9.20 11.94 4.79
C LEU A 102 10.22 13.04 4.62
N ASN A 103 11.39 12.70 4.07
CA ASN A 103 12.52 13.61 3.89
C ASN A 103 13.41 13.04 2.78
N GLU A 104 13.86 13.91 1.89
CA GLU A 104 14.82 13.59 0.84
C GLU A 104 15.90 14.67 0.82
N ASN A 105 17.14 14.27 1.09
CA ASN A 105 18.30 15.14 1.11
C ASN A 105 19.46 14.49 0.36
N THR A 106 20.50 15.28 0.04
CA THR A 106 21.74 14.75 -0.52
C THR A 106 22.39 13.78 0.48
N GLY A 107 22.29 12.48 0.22
CA GLY A 107 22.86 11.42 1.04
C GLY A 107 21.85 10.47 1.65
N MET A 108 20.57 10.81 1.77
CA MET A 108 19.60 9.96 2.48
C MET A 108 18.14 10.26 2.13
N ILE A 109 17.34 9.20 2.04
CA ILE A 109 15.88 9.26 1.93
C ILE A 109 15.24 8.56 3.14
N ASP A 110 14.31 9.25 3.79
CA ASP A 110 13.45 8.74 4.86
C ASP A 110 12.05 8.53 4.30
N TYR A 111 11.46 7.35 4.48
CA TYR A 111 10.17 7.04 3.87
C TYR A 111 9.38 6.01 4.66
N ILE A 112 8.06 6.04 4.49
CA ILE A 112 7.10 5.11 5.06
C ILE A 112 6.55 4.22 3.94
N VAL A 113 6.36 2.93 4.21
CA VAL A 113 5.71 1.95 3.32
C VAL A 113 4.56 1.28 4.07
N TYR A 114 3.46 1.02 3.37
CA TYR A 114 2.33 0.24 3.89
C TYR A 114 2.63 -1.26 3.76
N ASN A 115 2.48 -1.99 4.86
CA ASN A 115 2.79 -3.42 4.94
C ASN A 115 1.55 -4.32 5.11
N GLY A 116 0.34 -3.77 4.94
CA GLY A 116 -0.91 -4.51 5.08
C GLY A 116 -1.60 -4.30 6.44
N LYS A 117 -2.61 -5.13 6.71
CA LYS A 117 -3.34 -5.12 7.98
C LYS A 117 -2.64 -5.95 9.05
N SER A 118 -2.91 -5.61 10.31
CA SER A 118 -2.54 -6.46 11.46
C SER A 118 -3.26 -7.82 11.41
N PRO A 119 -2.74 -8.85 12.08
CA PRO A 119 -3.38 -10.16 12.16
C PRO A 119 -4.83 -10.12 12.67
N ASN A 120 -5.14 -9.23 13.62
CA ASN A 120 -6.51 -9.05 14.12
C ASN A 120 -7.41 -8.18 13.21
N GLY A 121 -6.90 -7.65 12.10
CA GLY A 121 -7.61 -6.80 11.14
C GLY A 121 -7.95 -5.38 11.62
N LYS A 122 -7.61 -5.01 12.86
CA LYS A 122 -7.99 -3.73 13.49
C LYS A 122 -7.04 -2.58 13.17
N CYS A 123 -5.84 -2.88 12.65
CA CYS A 123 -4.82 -1.89 12.35
C CYS A 123 -4.31 -1.98 10.92
N CYS A 124 -3.93 -0.83 10.35
CA CYS A 124 -3.04 -0.77 9.19
C CYS A 124 -1.59 -0.67 9.68
N ILE A 125 -0.69 -1.45 9.09
CA ILE A 125 0.73 -1.52 9.46
C ILE A 125 1.56 -0.71 8.47
N TYR A 126 2.42 0.14 9.01
CA TYR A 126 3.35 0.96 8.26
C TYR A 126 4.76 0.74 8.76
N VAL A 127 5.73 0.75 7.86
CA VAL A 127 7.14 0.58 8.19
C VAL A 127 7.90 1.80 7.72
N ARG A 128 8.68 2.41 8.60
CA ARG A 128 9.56 3.52 8.25
C ARG A 128 10.95 2.98 7.99
N TYR A 129 11.54 3.42 6.89
CA TYR A 129 12.87 3.05 6.45
C TYR A 129 13.71 4.30 6.21
N LYS A 130 15.03 4.11 6.28
CA LYS A 130 16.03 5.07 5.81
C LYS A 130 16.95 4.37 4.84
N VAL A 131 17.21 4.98 3.71
CA VAL A 131 18.15 4.47 2.71
C VAL A 131 19.14 5.56 2.35
N ASP A 132 20.40 5.18 2.15
CA ASP A 132 21.40 6.10 1.63
C ASP A 132 21.07 6.47 0.19
N ALA A 133 21.11 7.77 -0.12
CA ALA A 133 20.88 8.29 -1.45
C ALA A 133 22.17 8.90 -2.00
N SER A 134 22.86 8.15 -2.85
CA SER A 134 24.00 8.67 -3.62
C SER A 134 23.51 9.74 -4.62
N ALA A 135 24.25 10.84 -4.74
CA ALA A 135 23.86 12.00 -5.57
C ALA A 135 23.72 11.69 -7.09
N ASP A 136 24.18 10.53 -7.56
CA ASP A 136 24.28 10.16 -8.96
C ASP A 136 23.61 8.80 -9.32
N GLU A 137 22.98 8.11 -8.36
CA GLU A 137 22.45 6.75 -8.57
C GLU A 137 20.93 6.65 -8.36
N THR A 138 20.30 5.69 -9.05
CA THR A 138 18.92 5.29 -8.76
C THR A 138 18.89 4.73 -7.35
N VAL A 139 18.11 5.34 -6.45
CA VAL A 139 17.98 4.85 -5.08
C VAL A 139 17.25 3.51 -5.06
N SER A 140 17.88 2.51 -4.44
CA SER A 140 17.31 1.18 -4.24
C SER A 140 16.56 1.12 -2.91
N TYR A 141 15.24 1.29 -2.95
CA TYR A 141 14.40 1.24 -1.74
C TYR A 141 14.38 -0.14 -1.03
N ASP A 142 14.87 -1.20 -1.69
CA ASP A 142 15.00 -2.53 -1.08
C ASP A 142 16.17 -2.61 -0.08
N GLU A 143 17.11 -1.66 -0.11
CA GLU A 143 18.26 -1.60 0.79
C GLU A 143 18.01 -0.72 2.03
N GLY A 144 16.76 -0.32 2.25
CA GLY A 144 16.38 0.53 3.38
C GLY A 144 16.59 -0.15 4.74
N HIS A 145 17.16 0.59 5.68
CA HIS A 145 17.27 0.22 7.08
C HIS A 145 15.97 0.55 7.84
N MET A 146 15.38 -0.45 8.50
CA MET A 146 14.15 -0.26 9.27
C MET A 146 14.40 0.65 10.47
N VAL A 147 13.59 1.71 10.58
CA VAL A 147 13.60 2.65 11.71
C VAL A 147 12.57 2.26 12.74
N ASP A 148 11.36 1.91 12.30
CA ASP A 148 10.25 1.54 13.17
C ASP A 148 9.13 0.88 12.37
N ILE A 149 8.27 0.18 13.07
CA ILE A 149 6.97 -0.29 12.59
C ILE A 149 5.88 0.42 13.38
N TYR A 150 4.86 0.91 12.69
CA TYR A 150 3.74 1.64 13.26
C TYR A 150 2.43 0.91 12.98
N ALA A 151 1.56 0.86 13.98
CA ALA A 151 0.19 0.38 13.86
C ALA A 151 -0.75 1.59 13.93
N TYR A 152 -1.49 1.82 12.85
CA TYR A 152 -2.59 2.77 12.82
C TYR A 152 -3.90 2.06 13.15
N VAL A 153 -4.47 2.35 14.31
CA VAL A 153 -5.70 1.74 14.81
C VAL A 153 -6.90 2.33 14.08
N LEU A 154 -7.63 1.50 13.33
CA LEU A 154 -8.73 1.97 12.47
C LEU A 154 -9.87 2.60 13.25
N GLU A 155 -10.17 2.10 14.45
CA GLU A 155 -11.24 2.63 15.32
C GLU A 155 -10.87 3.98 15.93
N THR A 156 -9.71 4.04 16.61
CA THR A 156 -9.32 5.22 17.40
C THR A 156 -8.56 6.27 16.61
N LYS A 157 -8.13 5.94 15.38
CA LYS A 157 -7.31 6.79 14.50
C LYS A 157 -5.95 7.16 15.12
N LYS A 158 -5.48 6.38 16.10
CA LYS A 158 -4.19 6.57 16.78
C LYS A 158 -3.10 5.75 16.11
N VAL A 159 -1.87 6.23 16.24
CA VAL A 159 -0.67 5.52 15.79
C VAL A 159 0.10 5.04 17.02
N VAL A 160 0.45 3.75 17.02
CA VAL A 160 1.26 3.10 18.05
C VAL A 160 2.60 2.69 17.43
N SER A 161 3.71 3.09 18.04
CA SER A 161 5.05 2.66 17.66
C SER A 161 5.35 1.27 18.24
N SER A 162 5.92 0.42 17.40
CA SER A 162 6.43 -0.89 17.83
C SER A 162 7.75 -0.78 18.58
N GLY A 163 8.57 0.23 18.27
CA GLY A 163 9.95 0.35 18.73
C GLY A 163 10.94 -0.57 17.99
N LYS A 164 10.47 -1.42 17.06
CA LYS A 164 11.28 -2.42 16.36
C LYS A 164 12.25 -1.75 15.39
N LYS A 165 13.50 -2.21 15.37
CA LYS A 165 14.53 -1.80 14.40
C LYS A 165 14.80 -2.88 13.35
N GLN A 166 14.27 -4.08 13.56
CA GLN A 166 14.27 -5.19 12.62
C GLN A 166 13.03 -6.08 12.81
N TRP A 167 12.71 -6.91 11.82
CA TRP A 167 11.52 -7.76 11.83
C TRP A 167 11.48 -8.76 12.98
N GLU A 168 12.63 -9.23 13.44
CA GLU A 168 12.76 -10.22 14.52
C GLU A 168 12.63 -9.60 15.92
N ASP A 169 12.68 -8.26 16.03
CA ASP A 169 12.55 -7.59 17.32
C ASP A 169 11.16 -7.84 17.94
N THR A 170 11.12 -7.96 19.26
CA THR A 170 9.84 -7.93 19.98
C THR A 170 9.31 -6.50 19.98
N GLY A 171 8.06 -6.32 19.54
CA GLY A 171 7.39 -5.02 19.60
C GLY A 171 7.04 -4.62 21.03
N SER A 172 6.71 -3.35 21.24
CA SER A 172 6.18 -2.86 22.50
C SER A 172 4.89 -3.59 22.90
N ASP A 173 4.63 -3.69 24.21
CA ASP A 173 3.40 -4.32 24.72
C ASP A 173 2.14 -3.64 24.15
N GLU A 174 2.15 -2.32 24.01
CA GLU A 174 1.06 -1.54 23.43
C GLU A 174 0.85 -1.89 21.95
N PHE A 175 1.92 -2.04 21.18
CA PHE A 175 1.84 -2.44 19.79
C PHE A 175 1.26 -3.85 19.65
N ILE A 176 1.78 -4.82 20.42
CA ILE A 176 1.28 -6.20 20.41
C ILE A 176 -0.20 -6.25 20.80
N ASP A 177 -0.61 -5.48 21.82
CA ASP A 177 -2.01 -5.41 22.26
C ASP A 177 -2.96 -4.97 21.14
N VAL A 178 -2.59 -3.93 20.39
CA VAL A 178 -3.46 -3.41 19.31
C VAL A 178 -3.39 -4.23 18.02
N THR A 179 -2.33 -5.00 17.77
CA THR A 179 -2.16 -5.76 16.51
C THR A 179 -2.53 -7.23 16.61
N GLU A 180 -2.43 -7.85 17.79
CA GLU A 180 -2.61 -9.30 17.94
C GLU A 180 -3.86 -9.70 18.75
N LYS A 181 -4.39 -8.81 19.60
CA LYS A 181 -5.58 -9.09 20.44
C LYS A 181 -6.86 -8.46 19.87
#